data_AF-A0A6B3HJ83-F1
#
_entry.id   AF-A0A6B3HJ83-F1
#
_cell.length_a   1.000
_cell.length_b   1.000
_cell.length_c   1.000
_cell.angle_alpha   90.00
_cell.angle_beta   90.00
_cell.angle_gamma   90.00
#
_symmetry.space_group_name_H-M   'P 1'
#
loop_
_entity.id
_entity.type
_entity.pdbx_description
1 polymer ?
#
loop_
_entity_poly.entity_id
_entity_poly.type
_entity_poly.pdbx_seq_one_letter_code
_entity_poly.pdbx_strand_id
1 'polypeptide(L)'
;FESIDVELPEGSLLGLYTDGLIEGPEKDVEQGMVRLGRAVSREGLPLDELCAAVVKELLPVPQPDDIALLLARTHALSPDRSVSWDVPVDPAAVGAIRNKVARRLEVWGLDELTMTTELIVSELVTNAIRYASGPVRLRLLLQSVLTCEVSDASSTTPRLRHARTTD
;
A
#
# COMPACT_ATOMS: atom_id res chain seq x y z
N PHE A 1 12.92 3.90 16.98
CA PHE A 1 12.46 4.42 15.69
C PHE A 1 11.45 5.51 15.97
N GLU A 2 11.60 6.65 15.31
CA GLU A 2 10.64 7.76 15.34
C GLU A 2 9.88 7.75 14.01
N SER A 3 8.57 7.94 14.05
CA SER A 3 7.70 7.95 12.86
C SER A 3 7.02 9.31 12.75
N ILE A 4 6.88 9.80 11.52
CA ILE A 4 6.10 10.99 11.21
C ILE A 4 5.00 10.63 10.22
N ASP A 5 3.86 11.30 10.35
CA ASP A 5 2.75 11.21 9.40
C ASP A 5 2.69 12.49 8.56
N VAL A 6 2.51 12.33 7.25
CA VAL A 6 2.42 13.44 6.30
C VAL A 6 1.24 13.19 5.37
N GLU A 7 0.34 14.18 5.25
CA GLU A 7 -0.74 14.14 4.27
C GLU A 7 -0.24 14.55 2.88
N LEU A 8 -0.46 13.69 1.89
CA LEU A 8 -0.06 13.91 0.51
C LEU A 8 -1.29 14.05 -0.40
N PRO A 9 -1.43 15.16 -1.16
CA PRO A 9 -2.46 15.29 -2.18
C PRO A 9 -2.39 14.18 -3.25
N GLU A 10 -3.49 13.95 -3.97
CA GLU A 10 -3.48 13.09 -5.17
C GLU A 10 -2.46 13.57 -6.22
N GLY A 11 -1.77 12.62 -6.86
CA GLY A 11 -0.77 12.91 -7.89
C GLY A 11 0.62 13.28 -7.35
N SER A 12 0.76 13.42 -6.03
CA SER A 12 2.04 13.70 -5.35
C SER A 12 3.08 12.63 -5.68
N LEU A 13 4.32 13.05 -5.88
CA LEU A 13 5.45 12.17 -6.18
C LEU A 13 6.33 12.02 -4.94
N LEU A 14 6.46 10.80 -4.43
CA LEU A 14 7.38 10.43 -3.37
C LEU A 14 8.65 9.83 -4.00
N GLY A 15 9.81 10.40 -3.67
CA GLY A 15 11.11 9.87 -4.05
C GLY A 15 11.89 9.43 -2.82
N LEU A 16 12.22 8.15 -2.73
CA LEU A 16 13.13 7.59 -1.72
C LEU A 16 14.45 7.26 -2.40
N TYR A 17 15.57 7.67 -1.81
CA TYR A 17 16.88 7.51 -2.42
C TYR A 17 17.96 7.22 -1.37
N THR A 18 19.06 6.62 -1.82
CA THR A 18 20.32 6.55 -1.05
C THR A 18 21.18 7.78 -1.31
N ASP A 19 21.96 8.20 -0.32
CA ASP A 19 22.90 9.32 -0.37
C ASP A 19 23.84 9.29 -1.59
N GLY A 20 24.26 8.10 -2.02
CA GLY A 20 25.04 7.90 -3.26
C GLY A 20 24.42 8.53 -4.53
N LEU A 21 23.10 8.78 -4.54
CA LEU A 21 22.42 9.47 -5.65
C LEU A 21 22.72 10.97 -5.69
N ILE A 22 22.92 11.62 -4.54
CA ILE A 22 23.04 13.09 -4.43
C ILE A 22 24.45 13.56 -4.13
N GLU A 23 25.29 12.75 -3.49
CA GLU A 23 26.63 13.17 -3.08
C GLU A 23 27.59 13.32 -4.27
N GLY A 24 27.49 12.45 -5.28
CA GLY A 24 28.30 12.54 -6.51
C GLY A 24 29.82 12.67 -6.27
N PRO A 25 30.60 13.03 -7.31
CA PRO A 25 32.06 13.18 -7.19
C PRO A 25 32.49 14.41 -6.38
N GLU A 26 31.70 15.49 -6.42
CA GLU A 26 32.01 16.77 -5.79
C GLU A 26 31.57 16.84 -4.31
N LYS A 27 30.83 15.84 -3.82
CA LYS A 27 30.31 15.74 -2.45
C LYS A 27 29.46 16.94 -2.02
N ASP A 28 28.79 17.59 -2.97
CA ASP A 28 27.87 18.70 -2.70
C ASP A 28 26.42 18.18 -2.69
N VAL A 29 25.97 17.86 -1.48
CA VAL A 29 24.63 17.38 -1.17
C VAL A 29 23.55 18.39 -1.59
N GLU A 30 23.78 19.69 -1.37
CA GLU A 30 22.78 20.72 -1.64
C GLU A 30 22.55 20.87 -3.14
N GLN A 31 23.63 20.92 -3.93
CA GLN A 31 23.52 20.88 -5.38
C GLN A 31 22.95 19.56 -5.91
N GLY A 32 23.28 18.43 -5.27
CA GLY A 32 22.66 17.13 -5.52
C GLY A 32 21.14 17.17 -5.37
N MET A 33 20.65 17.74 -4.26
CA MET A 33 19.22 17.90 -3.98
C MET A 33 18.51 18.82 -4.97
N VAL A 34 19.13 19.94 -5.36
CA VAL A 34 18.56 20.83 -6.38
C VAL A 34 18.44 20.13 -7.73
N ARG A 35 19.47 19.37 -8.14
CA ARG A 35 19.44 18.56 -9.37
C ARG A 35 18.37 17.49 -9.32
N LEU A 36 18.27 16.74 -8.22
CA LEU A 36 17.23 15.73 -8.02
C LEU A 36 15.84 16.35 -8.10
N GLY A 37 15.60 17.45 -7.38
CA GLY A 37 14.34 18.19 -7.40
C GLY A 37 13.94 18.63 -8.81
N ARG A 38 14.88 19.15 -9.59
CA ARG A 38 14.64 19.52 -11.00
C ARG A 38 14.31 18.31 -11.87
N ALA A 39 15.06 17.22 -11.71
CA ALA A 39 14.90 16.02 -12.52
C ALA A 39 13.54 15.35 -12.29
N VAL A 40 13.06 15.30 -11.04
CA VAL A 40 11.76 14.70 -10.69
C VAL A 40 10.56 15.59 -10.99
N SER A 41 10.77 16.90 -11.21
CA SER A 41 9.71 17.87 -11.54
C SER A 41 9.21 17.78 -12.98
N ARG A 42 9.69 16.80 -13.77
CA ARG A 42 9.24 16.59 -15.15
C ARG A 42 7.82 16.02 -15.15
N GLU A 43 6.90 16.75 -15.78
CA GLU A 43 5.50 16.37 -15.85
C GLU A 43 5.20 15.39 -17.00
N GLY A 44 4.13 14.62 -16.85
CA GLY A 44 3.57 13.79 -17.93
C GLY A 44 4.32 12.49 -18.23
N LEU A 45 5.48 12.24 -17.60
CA LEU A 45 6.21 10.98 -17.78
C LEU A 45 5.65 9.84 -16.91
N PRO A 46 5.54 8.62 -17.46
CA PRO A 46 5.45 7.39 -16.68
C PRO A 46 6.58 7.29 -15.65
N LEU A 47 6.33 6.64 -14.51
CA LEU A 47 7.29 6.60 -13.40
C LEU A 47 8.60 5.88 -13.74
N ASP A 48 8.54 4.85 -14.57
CA ASP A 48 9.69 4.11 -15.07
C ASP A 48 10.58 4.98 -15.97
N GLU A 49 9.97 5.72 -16.90
CA GLU A 49 10.67 6.68 -17.75
C GLU A 49 11.26 7.84 -16.93
N LEU A 50 10.48 8.37 -15.98
CA LEU A 50 10.94 9.42 -15.07
C LEU A 50 12.14 8.94 -14.25
N CYS A 51 12.05 7.75 -13.64
CA CYS A 51 13.12 7.17 -12.84
C CYS A 51 14.40 7.00 -13.66
N ALA A 52 14.31 6.39 -14.84
CA ALA A 52 15.45 6.22 -15.74
C ALA A 52 16.07 7.56 -16.15
N ALA A 53 15.24 8.57 -16.41
CA ALA A 53 15.71 9.88 -16.84
C ALA A 53 16.34 10.69 -15.70
N VAL A 54 15.87 10.51 -14.46
CA VAL A 54 16.45 11.07 -13.24
C VAL A 54 17.83 10.44 -12.97
N VAL A 55 17.92 9.11 -12.98
CA VAL A 55 19.18 8.37 -12.81
C VAL A 55 20.20 8.80 -13.86
N LYS A 56 19.80 8.90 -15.13
CA LYS A 56 20.68 9.33 -16.22
C LYS A 56 21.20 10.77 -16.06
N GLU A 57 20.40 11.68 -15.51
CA GLU A 57 20.79 13.07 -15.30
C GLU A 57 21.76 13.22 -14.11
N LEU A 58 21.48 12.52 -13.01
CA LEU A 58 22.27 12.61 -11.78
C LEU A 58 23.57 11.82 -11.85
N LEU A 59 23.62 10.79 -12.69
CA LEU A 59 24.73 9.82 -12.72
C LEU A 59 25.31 9.71 -14.13
N PRO A 60 25.95 10.79 -14.65
CA PRO A 60 26.63 10.73 -15.94
C PRO A 60 27.88 9.82 -15.90
N VAL A 61 28.39 9.53 -14.71
CA VAL A 61 29.53 8.64 -14.46
C VAL A 61 29.18 7.64 -13.35
N PRO A 62 29.75 6.41 -13.39
CA PRO A 62 29.57 5.44 -12.31
C PRO A 62 30.01 6.00 -10.96
N GLN A 63 29.22 5.75 -9.92
CA GLN A 63 29.57 6.10 -8.54
C GLN A 63 30.23 4.90 -7.84
N PRO A 64 31.07 5.15 -6.83
CA PRO A 64 31.68 4.09 -6.03
C PRO A 64 30.71 3.44 -5.04
N ASP A 65 29.57 4.09 -4.76
CA ASP A 65 28.60 3.67 -3.74
C ASP A 65 27.30 3.14 -4.36
N ASP A 66 26.51 2.44 -3.55
CA ASP A 66 25.23 1.86 -3.96
C ASP A 66 24.17 2.96 -4.16
N ILE A 67 23.53 2.91 -5.33
CA ILE A 67 22.49 3.85 -5.71
C ILE A 67 21.15 3.12 -5.79
N ALA A 68 20.18 3.61 -5.02
CA ALA A 68 18.78 3.28 -5.20
C ALA A 68 17.94 4.55 -5.37
N LEU A 69 16.98 4.50 -6.28
CA LEU A 69 15.91 5.48 -6.42
C LEU A 69 14.59 4.73 -6.56
N LEU A 70 13.65 5.01 -5.65
CA LEU A 70 12.28 4.53 -5.71
C LEU A 70 11.35 5.73 -5.85
N LEU A 71 10.59 5.75 -6.95
CA LEU A 71 9.55 6.74 -7.19
C LEU A 71 8.18 6.09 -7.02
N ALA A 72 7.30 6.75 -6.26
CA ALA A 72 5.91 6.37 -6.11
C ALA A 72 5.01 7.59 -6.33
N ARG A 73 3.90 7.42 -7.04
CA ARG A 73 2.90 8.48 -7.23
C ARG A 73 1.65 8.14 -6.43
N THR A 74 1.14 9.10 -5.68
CA THR A 74 -0.12 8.93 -4.97
C THR A 74 -1.26 8.89 -5.98
N HIS A 75 -2.10 7.87 -5.89
CA HIS A 75 -3.35 7.76 -6.62
C HIS A 75 -4.46 7.70 -5.59
N ALA A 76 -5.37 8.67 -5.61
CA ALA A 76 -6.48 8.61 -4.68
C ALA A 76 -7.38 7.46 -5.11
N LEU A 77 -7.72 6.59 -4.16
CA LEU A 77 -8.86 5.72 -4.38
C LEU A 77 -10.10 6.56 -4.19
N SER A 78 -10.94 6.62 -5.23
CA SER A 78 -12.23 7.28 -5.10
C SER A 78 -13.01 6.65 -3.92
N PRO A 79 -13.69 7.43 -3.07
CA PRO A 79 -14.38 6.92 -1.88
C PRO A 79 -15.44 5.86 -2.20
N ASP A 80 -15.97 5.85 -3.42
CA ASP A 80 -16.88 4.82 -3.91
C ASP A 80 -16.16 3.50 -4.23
N ARG A 81 -14.83 3.43 -4.23
CA ARG A 81 -14.04 2.22 -4.47
C ARG A 81 -13.35 1.67 -3.23
N SER A 82 -13.57 2.29 -2.07
CA SER A 82 -13.12 1.76 -0.78
C SER A 82 -14.25 1.78 0.24
N VAL A 83 -14.33 0.74 1.07
CA VAL A 83 -15.20 0.76 2.24
C VAL A 83 -14.48 0.10 3.41
N SER A 84 -14.72 0.61 4.62
CA SER A 84 -14.15 0.05 5.84
C SER A 84 -15.22 -0.13 6.90
N TRP A 85 -15.10 -1.20 7.66
CA TRP A 85 -15.95 -1.48 8.81
C TRP A 85 -15.09 -1.87 9.99
N ASP A 86 -15.37 -1.29 11.15
CA ASP A 86 -14.86 -1.82 12.40
C ASP A 86 -15.57 -3.14 12.71
N VAL A 87 -14.78 -4.12 13.15
CA VAL A 87 -15.22 -5.49 13.42
C VAL A 87 -15.30 -5.67 14.93
N PRO A 88 -16.50 -5.84 15.50
CA PRO A 88 -16.64 -6.18 16.91
C PRO A 88 -15.91 -7.49 17.24
N VAL A 89 -15.29 -7.56 18.42
CA VAL A 89 -14.67 -8.79 18.94
C VAL A 89 -15.75 -9.73 19.49
N ASP A 90 -16.64 -10.16 18.61
CA ASP A 90 -17.76 -11.04 18.89
C ASP A 90 -17.94 -12.00 17.70
N PRO A 91 -17.86 -13.33 17.89
CA PRO A 91 -18.12 -14.31 16.83
C PRO A 91 -19.45 -14.11 16.09
N ALA A 92 -20.47 -13.54 16.73
CA ALA A 92 -21.75 -13.23 16.08
C ALA A 92 -21.62 -12.14 15.00
N ALA A 93 -20.57 -11.32 15.04
CA ALA A 93 -20.33 -10.27 14.06
C ALA A 93 -19.95 -10.80 12.67
N VAL A 94 -19.43 -12.03 12.56
CA VAL A 94 -18.97 -12.62 11.29
C VAL A 94 -20.08 -12.60 10.24
N GLY A 95 -21.30 -13.03 10.60
CA GLY A 95 -22.43 -13.05 9.68
C GLY A 95 -22.87 -11.66 9.23
N ALA A 96 -22.85 -10.68 10.15
CA ALA A 96 -23.19 -9.29 9.84
C ALA A 96 -22.14 -8.65 8.90
N ILE A 97 -20.86 -8.93 9.12
CA ILE A 97 -19.78 -8.47 8.25
C ILE A 97 -19.88 -9.11 6.86
N ARG A 98 -20.16 -10.41 6.78
CA ARG A 98 -20.38 -11.12 5.50
C ARG A 98 -21.49 -10.45 4.68
N ASN A 99 -22.63 -10.16 5.31
CA ASN A 99 -23.75 -9.50 4.62
C ASN A 99 -23.38 -8.09 4.13
N LYS A 100 -22.60 -7.34 4.90
CA LYS A 100 -22.10 -6.01 4.48
C LYS A 100 -21.17 -6.11 3.26
N VAL A 101 -20.31 -7.12 3.23
CA VAL A 101 -19.43 -7.42 2.08
C VAL A 101 -20.25 -7.79 0.86
N ALA A 102 -21.17 -8.75 0.96
CA ALA A 102 -22.02 -9.15 -0.16
C ALA A 102 -22.79 -7.98 -0.75
N ARG A 103 -23.41 -7.15 0.11
CA ARG A 103 -24.11 -5.95 -0.34
C ARG A 103 -23.18 -4.95 -1.02
N ARG A 104 -21.91 -4.85 -0.59
CA ARG A 104 -20.95 -3.97 -1.26
C ARG A 104 -20.57 -4.49 -2.63
N LEU A 105 -20.35 -5.80 -2.76
CA LEU A 105 -20.01 -6.42 -4.05
C LEU A 105 -21.15 -6.26 -5.06
N GLU A 106 -22.41 -6.42 -4.63
CA GLU A 106 -23.58 -6.12 -5.46
C GLU A 106 -23.58 -4.65 -5.94
N VAL A 107 -23.30 -3.69 -5.05
CA VAL A 107 -23.20 -2.26 -5.42
C VAL A 107 -22.04 -1.99 -6.39
N TRP A 108 -20.98 -2.79 -6.34
CA TRP A 108 -19.86 -2.73 -7.28
C TRP A 108 -20.06 -3.56 -8.55
N GLY A 109 -21.16 -4.30 -8.68
CA GLY A 109 -21.42 -5.20 -9.81
C GLY A 109 -20.46 -6.40 -9.86
N LEU A 110 -20.00 -6.87 -8.70
CA LEU A 110 -19.05 -7.97 -8.54
C LEU A 110 -19.73 -9.22 -7.97
N ASP A 111 -20.97 -9.49 -8.37
CA ASP A 111 -21.79 -10.59 -7.86
C ASP A 111 -21.09 -11.95 -7.95
N GLU A 112 -20.32 -12.17 -9.03
CA GLU A 112 -19.53 -13.38 -9.26
C GLU A 112 -18.45 -13.65 -8.20
N LEU A 113 -17.94 -12.60 -7.54
CA LEU A 113 -16.92 -12.70 -6.50
C LEU A 113 -17.53 -12.93 -5.11
N THR A 114 -18.86 -12.87 -4.96
CA THR A 114 -19.53 -12.86 -3.65
C THR A 114 -19.15 -14.06 -2.81
N MET A 115 -19.37 -15.28 -3.31
CA MET A 115 -19.12 -16.51 -2.55
C MET A 115 -17.66 -16.61 -2.08
N THR A 116 -16.71 -16.36 -2.98
CA THR A 116 -15.27 -16.43 -2.66
C THR A 116 -14.88 -15.38 -1.64
N THR A 117 -15.36 -14.15 -1.81
CA THR A 117 -15.04 -13.05 -0.90
C THR A 117 -15.65 -13.26 0.48
N GLU A 118 -16.88 -13.76 0.56
CA GLU A 118 -17.53 -14.10 1.81
C GLU A 118 -16.76 -15.16 2.61
N LEU A 119 -16.23 -16.18 1.92
CA LEU A 119 -15.40 -17.21 2.55
C LEU A 119 -14.10 -16.60 3.10
N ILE A 120 -13.37 -15.85 2.26
CA ILE A 120 -12.12 -15.20 2.66
C ILE A 120 -12.35 -14.30 3.87
N VAL A 121 -13.40 -13.48 3.84
CA VAL A 121 -13.75 -12.56 4.93
C VAL A 121 -14.12 -13.34 6.19
N SER A 122 -14.88 -14.43 6.07
CA SER A 122 -15.25 -15.25 7.22
C SER A 122 -14.02 -15.80 7.94
N GLU A 123 -13.05 -16.32 7.20
CA GLU A 123 -11.79 -16.83 7.76
C GLU A 123 -10.92 -15.73 8.37
N LEU A 124 -10.71 -14.63 7.64
CA LEU A 124 -9.89 -13.52 8.11
C LEU A 124 -10.47 -12.87 9.37
N VAL A 125 -11.78 -12.61 9.38
CA VAL A 125 -12.48 -11.99 10.52
C VAL A 125 -12.53 -12.94 11.71
N THR A 126 -12.79 -14.24 11.49
CA THR A 126 -12.77 -15.23 12.59
C THR A 126 -11.39 -15.32 13.22
N ASN A 127 -10.33 -15.34 12.42
CA ASN A 127 -8.96 -15.33 12.91
C ASN A 127 -8.64 -14.05 13.68
N ALA A 128 -9.07 -12.89 13.16
CA ALA A 128 -8.87 -11.62 13.85
C ALA A 128 -9.61 -11.58 15.20
N ILE A 129 -10.88 -11.97 15.27
CA ILE A 129 -11.64 -12.04 16.53
C ILE A 129 -10.94 -12.94 17.57
N ARG A 130 -10.31 -14.04 17.12
CA ARG A 130 -9.69 -15.02 18.00
C ARG A 130 -8.28 -14.61 18.48
N TYR A 131 -7.51 -13.95 17.63
CA TYR A 131 -6.07 -13.78 17.83
C TYR A 131 -5.59 -12.33 17.86
N ALA A 132 -6.36 -11.38 17.33
CA ALA A 132 -5.97 -9.98 17.31
C ALA A 132 -6.04 -9.35 18.70
N SER A 133 -5.22 -8.33 18.91
CA SER A 133 -5.30 -7.44 20.07
C SER A 133 -5.66 -6.03 19.60
N GLY A 134 -6.63 -5.40 20.27
CA GLY A 134 -7.10 -4.06 19.90
C GLY A 134 -8.17 -4.05 18.79
N PRO A 135 -8.51 -2.85 18.27
CA PRO A 135 -9.57 -2.71 17.27
C PRO A 135 -9.22 -3.46 15.98
N VAL A 136 -10.16 -4.27 15.50
CA VAL A 136 -10.07 -4.95 14.21
C VAL A 136 -10.85 -4.16 13.18
N ARG A 137 -10.28 -3.99 11.99
CA ARG A 137 -10.93 -3.33 10.85
C ARG A 137 -10.86 -4.20 9.61
N LEU A 138 -12.00 -4.37 8.94
CA LEU A 138 -12.09 -4.93 7.60
C LEU A 138 -12.18 -3.79 6.59
N ARG A 139 -11.39 -3.85 5.52
CA ARG A 139 -11.45 -2.92 4.40
C ARG A 139 -11.53 -3.67 3.07
N LEU A 140 -12.40 -3.20 2.18
CA LEU A 140 -12.42 -3.60 0.78
C LEU A 140 -11.90 -2.45 -0.08
N LEU A 141 -11.10 -2.78 -1.08
CA LEU A 141 -10.52 -1.86 -2.06
C LEU A 141 -10.77 -2.42 -3.46
N LEU A 142 -11.32 -1.60 -4.36
CA LEU A 142 -11.54 -1.96 -5.76
C LEU A 142 -10.64 -1.13 -6.68
N GLN A 143 -9.64 -1.77 -7.26
CA GLN A 143 -8.76 -1.20 -8.28
C GLN A 143 -8.84 -2.04 -9.57
N SER A 144 -7.71 -2.53 -10.07
CA SER A 144 -7.64 -3.60 -11.07
C SER A 144 -8.03 -4.95 -10.47
N VAL A 145 -7.97 -5.08 -9.15
CA VAL A 145 -8.37 -6.26 -8.37
C VAL A 145 -9.19 -5.83 -7.16
N LEU A 146 -9.98 -6.75 -6.62
CA LEU A 146 -10.62 -6.60 -5.32
C LEU A 146 -9.65 -7.07 -4.22
N THR A 147 -9.28 -6.16 -3.32
CA THR A 147 -8.44 -6.48 -2.16
C THR A 147 -9.30 -6.49 -0.90
N CYS A 148 -9.21 -7.56 -0.12
CA CYS A 148 -9.77 -7.67 1.23
C CYS A 148 -8.65 -7.56 2.26
N GLU A 149 -8.71 -6.56 3.12
CA GLU A 149 -7.72 -6.31 4.17
C GLU A 149 -8.38 -6.45 5.54
N VAL A 150 -7.75 -7.21 6.44
CA VAL A 150 -8.09 -7.20 7.86
C VAL A 150 -6.87 -6.76 8.64
N SER A 151 -7.01 -5.65 9.37
CA SER A 151 -5.96 -5.05 10.19
C SER A 151 -6.35 -5.07 11.67
N ASP A 152 -5.37 -5.25 12.54
CA ASP A 152 -5.50 -5.06 13.98
C ASP A 152 -4.48 -4.02 14.48
N ALA A 153 -4.43 -3.77 15.79
CA ALA A 153 -3.48 -2.83 16.39
C ALA A 153 -2.10 -3.46 16.68
N SER A 154 -1.86 -4.70 16.24
CA SER A 154 -0.59 -5.38 16.45
C SER A 154 0.44 -4.93 15.41
N SER A 155 1.67 -4.68 15.87
CA SER A 155 2.83 -4.45 14.99
C SER A 155 3.44 -5.76 14.45
N THR A 156 2.84 -6.91 14.75
CA THR A 156 3.33 -8.22 14.30
C THR A 156 2.85 -8.50 12.89
N THR A 157 3.76 -8.94 12.01
CA THR A 157 3.39 -9.36 10.66
C THR A 157 2.48 -10.60 10.68
N PRO A 158 1.42 -10.64 9.84
CA PRO A 158 0.59 -11.83 9.70
C PRO A 158 1.44 -13.04 9.32
N ARG A 159 1.33 -14.12 10.08
CA ARG A 159 2.01 -15.38 9.74
C ARG A 159 1.05 -16.29 9.00
N LEU A 160 1.33 -16.54 7.71
CA LEU A 160 0.60 -17.52 6.93
C LEU A 160 0.78 -18.91 7.58
N ARG A 161 -0.32 -19.53 7.96
CA ARG A 161 -0.34 -20.93 8.43
C ARG A 161 -1.03 -21.75 7.35
N HIS A 162 -0.31 -22.68 6.74
CA HIS A 162 -0.93 -23.65 5.84
C HIS A 162 -1.91 -24.52 6.65
N ALA A 163 -3.12 -24.70 6.12
CA ALA A 163 -4.06 -25.66 6.67
C ALA A 163 -3.40 -27.05 6.66
N ARG A 164 -3.45 -27.75 7.80
CA ARG A 164 -3.06 -29.17 7.84
C ARG A 164 -4.07 -29.95 6.99
N THR A 165 -3.58 -30.88 6.16
CA THR A 165 -4.35 -31.72 5.23
C THR A 165 -5.22 -32.79 5.92
N THR A 166 -5.88 -32.45 7.04
CA THR A 166 -6.72 -33.42 7.78
C THR A 166 -8.01 -32.75 8.24
N ASP A 167 -9.10 -33.02 7.52
CA ASP A 167 -10.10 -34.03 7.89
C ASP A 167 -10.79 -34.60 6.64
#